data_AF-A0A529FHX8-F1
#
_entry.id   AF-A0A529FHX8-F1
#
_cell.length_a   1.000
_cell.length_b   1.000
_cell.length_c   1.000
_cell.angle_alpha   90.00
_cell.angle_beta   90.00
_cell.angle_gamma   90.00
#
_symmetry.space_group_name_H-M   'P 1'
#
loop_
_entity.id
_entity.type
_entity.pdbx_description
1 polymer ?
#
loop_
_entity_poly.entity_id
_entity_poly.type
_entity_poly.pdbx_seq_one_letter_code
_entity_poly.pdbx_strand_id
1 'polypeptide(L)'
;RPRFDQAPLDRVRAQVLSGIIAITITPMMSARILKAGSHSRFQRIVDGTFGRVERVYERMVTSSLRNRPVTLLIVVALVALTGFMFTKTSSELAPEEDQGFLLSIVTGPRYATSDYTETYVNQIPGLVRDIPETRAQFSAVAFGGATNGAFVGFAFKDWAERTRSSKEIQEDITGRLAKVAGVE
;
A
#
# COMPACT_ATOMS: atom_id res chain seq x y z
N ARG A 1 -15.91 -2.94 7.83
CA ARG A 1 -15.65 -2.33 9.15
C ARG A 1 -15.00 -3.26 10.20
N PRO A 2 -15.02 -4.61 10.17
CA PRO A 2 -14.38 -5.40 11.25
C PRO A 2 -12.85 -5.58 11.14
N ARG A 3 -12.23 -5.31 9.98
CA ARG A 3 -10.80 -5.60 9.74
C ARG A 3 -9.85 -4.61 10.46
N PHE A 4 -10.28 -3.35 10.64
CA PHE A 4 -9.45 -2.33 11.30
C PHE A 4 -9.36 -2.49 12.83
N ASP A 5 -10.36 -3.12 13.45
CA ASP A 5 -10.40 -3.33 14.90
C ASP A 5 -9.57 -4.55 15.35
N GLN A 6 -9.29 -5.50 14.43
CA GLN A 6 -8.58 -6.75 14.75
C GLN A 6 -7.06 -6.62 14.66
N ALA A 7 -6.55 -5.81 13.73
CA ALA A 7 -5.11 -5.59 13.54
C ALA A 7 -4.35 -5.16 14.81
N PRO A 8 -4.83 -4.20 15.64
CA PRO A 8 -4.14 -3.87 16.89
C PRO A 8 -4.17 -5.03 17.90
N LEU A 9 -5.28 -5.77 17.99
CA LEU A 9 -5.42 -6.91 18.91
C LEU A 9 -4.48 -8.06 18.51
N ASP A 10 -4.34 -8.36 17.23
CA ASP A 10 -3.49 -9.45 16.75
C ASP A 10 -2.02 -9.17 17.01
N ARG A 11 -1.57 -7.91 16.83
CA ARG A 11 -0.21 -7.49 17.20
C ARG A 11 0.05 -7.65 18.70
N VAL A 12 -0.89 -7.21 19.54
CA VAL A 12 -0.76 -7.34 21.00
C VAL A 12 -0.71 -8.82 21.39
N ARG A 13 -1.58 -9.66 20.84
CA ARG A 13 -1.61 -11.12 21.08
C ARG A 13 -0.29 -11.77 20.68
N ALA A 14 0.25 -11.43 19.50
CA ALA A 14 1.53 -11.94 19.03
C ALA A 14 2.68 -11.52 19.97
N GLN A 15 2.70 -10.27 20.43
CA GLN A 15 3.73 -9.78 21.35
C GLN A 15 3.67 -10.47 22.73
N VAL A 16 2.46 -10.65 23.29
CA VAL A 16 2.28 -11.36 24.56
C VAL A 16 2.72 -12.81 24.45
N LEU A 17 2.27 -13.50 23.40
CA LEU A 17 2.66 -14.89 23.16
C LEU A 17 4.19 -15.02 22.96
N SER A 18 4.81 -14.11 22.20
CA SER A 18 6.26 -14.04 22.05
C SER A 18 6.97 -13.83 23.38
N GLY A 19 6.45 -12.97 24.26
CA GLY A 19 6.98 -12.76 25.61
C GLY A 19 6.94 -14.03 26.45
N ILE A 20 5.81 -14.75 26.43
CA ILE A 20 5.65 -16.04 27.13
C ILE A 20 6.64 -17.09 26.61
N ILE A 21 6.78 -17.18 25.28
CA ILE A 21 7.74 -18.09 24.63
C ILE A 21 9.18 -17.72 24.98
N ALA A 22 9.51 -16.42 25.05
CA ALA A 22 10.84 -15.93 25.40
C ALA A 22 11.24 -16.29 26.84
N ILE A 23 10.31 -16.30 27.80
CA ILE A 23 10.63 -16.64 29.20
C ILE A 23 10.54 -18.13 29.51
N THR A 24 9.92 -18.95 28.65
CA THR A 24 9.73 -20.39 28.89
C THR A 24 10.60 -21.25 27.99
N ILE A 25 10.42 -21.14 26.67
CA ILE A 25 11.07 -22.00 25.68
C ILE A 25 12.52 -21.57 25.46
N THR A 26 12.78 -20.27 25.38
CA THR A 26 14.14 -19.75 25.12
C THR A 26 15.15 -20.18 26.19
N PRO A 27 14.91 -20.06 27.51
CA PRO A 27 15.87 -20.54 28.50
C PRO A 27 16.02 -22.06 28.49
N MET A 28 14.93 -22.82 28.29
CA MET A 28 14.98 -24.28 28.23
C MET A 28 15.79 -24.79 27.03
N MET A 29 15.58 -24.20 25.85
CA MET A 29 16.34 -24.50 24.64
C MET A 29 17.79 -24.04 24.77
N SER A 30 18.03 -22.86 25.34
CA SER A 30 19.40 -22.34 25.54
C SER A 30 20.19 -23.26 26.47
N ALA A 31 19.61 -23.74 27.57
CA ALA A 31 20.26 -24.67 28.48
C ALA A 31 20.61 -26.02 27.83
N ARG A 32 19.83 -26.48 26.84
CA ARG A 32 20.04 -27.77 26.17
C ARG A 32 20.95 -27.69 24.95
N ILE A 33 20.93 -26.57 24.24
CA ILE A 33 21.66 -26.36 22.97
C ILE A 33 23.02 -25.70 23.19
N LEU A 34 23.18 -24.80 24.19
CA LEU A 34 24.48 -24.23 24.48
C LEU A 34 25.42 -25.31 24.99
N LYS A 35 26.46 -25.58 24.22
CA LYS A 35 27.62 -26.37 24.64
C LYS A 35 28.69 -25.41 25.13
N ALA A 36 29.28 -25.69 26.29
CA ALA A 36 30.46 -24.98 26.75
C ALA A 36 31.62 -25.30 25.78
N GLY A 37 32.00 -24.34 24.93
CA GLY A 37 33.02 -24.50 23.90
C GLY A 37 34.01 -23.33 23.90
N SER A 38 35.25 -23.61 23.52
CA SER A 38 36.31 -22.60 23.38
C SER A 38 35.99 -21.61 22.26
N HIS A 39 36.31 -20.33 22.46
CA HIS A 39 35.99 -19.26 21.50
C HIS A 39 36.62 -19.54 20.12
N SER A 40 35.76 -19.70 19.11
CA SER A 40 36.19 -19.79 17.71
C SER A 40 36.96 -18.53 17.29
N ARG A 41 37.85 -18.64 16.29
CA ARG A 41 38.53 -17.45 15.72
C ARG A 41 37.54 -16.43 15.19
N PHE A 42 36.42 -16.89 14.65
CA PHE A 42 35.32 -16.02 14.22
C PHE A 42 34.68 -15.28 15.39
N GLN A 43 34.39 -15.98 16.49
CA GLN A 43 33.82 -15.37 17.70
C GLN A 43 34.72 -14.26 18.26
N ARG A 44 36.04 -14.49 18.34
CA ARG A 44 36.99 -13.45 18.80
C ARG A 44 37.02 -12.21 17.90
N ILE A 45 36.86 -12.37 16.59
CA ILE A 45 36.77 -11.24 15.67
C ILE A 45 35.48 -10.47 15.94
N VAL A 46 34.35 -11.18 16.05
CA VAL A 46 33.05 -10.60 16.35
C VAL A 46 33.08 -9.84 17.69
N ASP A 47 33.54 -10.47 18.76
CA ASP A 47 33.66 -9.86 20.10
C ASP A 47 34.55 -8.60 20.07
N GLY A 48 35.67 -8.67 19.33
CA GLY A 48 36.56 -7.51 19.15
C GLY A 48 35.91 -6.35 18.40
N THR A 49 35.09 -6.64 17.38
CA THR A 49 34.32 -5.63 16.65
C THR A 49 33.21 -5.03 17.51
N PHE A 50 32.44 -5.86 18.22
CA PHE A 50 31.39 -5.39 19.13
C PHE A 50 31.96 -4.53 20.24
N GLY A 51 33.07 -4.92 20.87
CA GLY A 51 33.73 -4.09 21.87
C GLY A 51 34.24 -2.76 21.31
N ARG A 52 34.62 -2.70 20.02
CA ARG A 52 34.99 -1.43 19.37
C ARG A 52 33.77 -0.52 19.18
N VAL A 53 32.65 -1.08 18.73
CA VAL A 53 31.39 -0.36 18.56
C VAL A 53 30.90 0.15 19.91
N GLU A 54 30.95 -0.68 20.95
CA GLU A 54 30.57 -0.32 22.32
C GLU A 54 31.37 0.89 22.82
N ARG A 55 32.71 0.85 22.72
CA ARG A 55 33.57 1.97 23.15
C ARG A 55 33.38 3.25 22.33
N VAL A 56 32.94 3.15 21.08
CA VAL A 56 32.62 4.33 20.25
C VAL A 56 31.27 4.90 20.67
N TYR A 57 30.27 4.04 20.82
CA TYR A 57 28.93 4.41 21.26
C TYR A 57 28.97 5.04 22.65
N GLU A 58 29.69 4.45 23.60
CA GLU A 58 29.92 5.00 24.94
C GLU A 58 30.49 6.42 24.85
N ARG A 59 31.57 6.63 24.09
CA ARG A 59 32.17 7.97 23.91
C ARG A 59 31.20 8.98 23.30
N MET A 60 30.40 8.56 22.31
CA MET A 60 29.39 9.42 21.69
C MET A 60 28.29 9.81 22.69
N VAL A 61 27.79 8.84 23.46
CA VAL A 61 26.77 9.07 24.49
C VAL A 61 27.31 9.97 25.61
N THR A 62 28.50 9.69 26.14
CA THR A 62 29.11 10.53 27.18
C THR A 62 29.35 11.96 26.68
N SER A 63 29.78 12.13 25.43
CA SER A 63 29.94 13.47 24.83
C SER A 63 28.59 14.19 24.66
N SER A 64 27.55 13.47 24.24
CA SER A 64 26.19 14.01 24.10
C SER A 64 25.59 14.41 25.46
N LEU A 65 25.84 13.62 26.51
CA LEU A 65 25.38 13.92 27.88
C LEU A 65 26.16 15.05 28.54
N ARG A 66 27.43 15.26 28.18
CA ARG A 66 28.24 16.38 28.67
C ARG A 66 27.76 17.72 28.09
N ASN A 67 27.34 17.73 26.83
CA ASN A 67 26.86 18.92 26.14
C ASN A 67 25.32 18.96 26.06
N ARG A 68 24.65 18.85 27.23
CA ARG A 68 23.19 18.87 27.37
C ARG A 68 22.45 19.95 26.56
N PRO A 69 22.89 21.23 26.52
CA PRO A 69 22.17 22.25 25.76
C PRO A 69 22.19 22.00 24.24
N VAL A 70 23.30 21.48 23.70
CA VAL A 70 23.42 21.14 22.28
C VAL A 70 22.50 19.97 21.94
N THR A 71 22.48 18.95 22.80
CA THR A 71 21.61 17.77 22.62
C THR A 71 20.14 18.14 22.67
N LEU A 72 19.73 19.00 23.59
CA LEU A 72 18.34 19.51 23.65
C LEU A 72 17.97 20.31 22.41
N LEU A 73 18.86 21.17 21.90
CA LEU A 73 18.63 21.92 20.67
C LEU A 73 18.39 20.98 19.48
N ILE A 74 19.20 19.92 19.34
CA ILE A 74 19.04 18.92 18.29
C ILE A 74 17.69 18.20 18.42
N VAL A 75 17.28 17.81 19.62
CA VAL A 75 15.98 17.17 19.86
C VAL A 75 14.84 18.10 19.45
N VAL A 76 14.87 19.36 19.86
CA VAL A 76 13.85 20.36 19.48
C VAL A 76 13.85 20.57 17.97
N ALA A 77 15.01 20.66 17.33
CA ALA A 77 15.12 20.79 15.87
C ALA A 77 14.52 19.58 15.13
N LEU A 78 14.77 18.35 15.61
CA LEU A 78 14.20 17.13 15.04
C LEU A 78 12.69 17.05 15.21
N VAL A 79 12.17 17.43 16.39
CA VAL A 79 10.72 17.48 16.65
C VAL A 79 10.06 18.54 15.76
N ALA A 80 10.67 19.73 15.65
CA ALA A 80 10.19 20.80 14.77
C ALA A 80 10.20 20.37 13.30
N LEU A 81 11.28 19.71 12.84
CA LEU A 81 11.38 19.19 11.48
C LEU A 81 10.33 18.11 11.21
N THR A 82 10.11 17.20 12.16
CA THR A 82 9.09 16.16 12.05
C THR A 82 7.70 16.77 11.98
N GLY A 83 7.39 17.75 12.83
CA GLY A 83 6.14 18.49 12.79
C GLY A 83 5.95 19.24 11.47
N PHE A 84 6.99 19.87 10.95
CA PHE A 84 6.98 20.51 9.64
C PHE A 84 6.70 19.50 8.51
N MET A 85 7.41 18.38 8.47
CA MET A 85 7.18 17.32 7.47
C MET A 85 5.78 16.72 7.59
N PHE A 86 5.26 16.58 8.80
CA PHE A 86 3.90 16.11 9.03
C PHE A 86 2.87 17.05 8.40
N THR A 87 3.03 18.37 8.53
CA THR A 87 2.13 19.34 7.87
C THR A 87 2.28 19.43 6.35
N LYS A 88 3.42 19.01 5.81
CA LYS A 88 3.70 19.03 4.36
C LYS A 88 3.39 17.71 3.67
N THR A 89 3.16 16.64 4.41
CA THR A 89 2.84 15.32 3.86
C THR A 89 1.36 15.26 3.48
N SER A 90 1.08 14.97 2.21
CA SER A 90 -0.27 14.69 1.73
C SER A 90 -0.78 13.41 2.39
N SER A 91 -1.95 13.52 3.04
CA SER A 91 -2.62 12.36 3.62
C SER A 91 -3.57 11.76 2.58
N GLU A 92 -3.36 10.50 2.22
CA GLU A 92 -4.31 9.70 1.45
C GLU A 92 -4.94 8.65 2.38
N LEU A 93 -6.27 8.47 2.30
CA LEU A 93 -7.00 7.57 3.20
C LEU A 93 -6.63 6.08 2.95
N ALA A 94 -6.34 5.75 1.70
CA ALA A 94 -5.73 4.51 1.26
C ALA A 94 -5.20 4.73 -0.17
N PRO A 95 -4.04 4.17 -0.54
CA PRO A 95 -3.62 4.17 -1.93
C PRO A 95 -4.68 3.45 -2.77
N GLU A 96 -4.91 3.92 -3.99
CA GLU A 96 -5.81 3.25 -4.93
C GLU A 96 -5.28 1.84 -5.21
N GLU A 97 -5.99 0.82 -4.71
CA GLU A 97 -5.63 -0.56 -4.95
C GLU A 97 -6.12 -1.00 -6.33
N ASP A 98 -5.29 -1.80 -6.99
CA ASP A 98 -5.65 -2.43 -8.23
C ASP A 98 -6.62 -3.59 -7.99
N GLN A 99 -7.90 -3.33 -8.20
CA GLN A 99 -8.96 -4.31 -7.96
C GLN A 99 -9.21 -5.25 -9.16
N GLY A 100 -8.47 -5.09 -10.26
CA GLY A 100 -8.65 -5.91 -11.47
C GLY A 100 -9.96 -5.67 -12.23
N PHE A 101 -10.71 -4.63 -11.87
CA PHE A 101 -11.89 -4.20 -12.59
C PHE A 101 -11.96 -2.66 -12.65
N LEU A 102 -12.51 -2.14 -13.74
CA LEU A 102 -12.78 -0.73 -13.95
C LEU A 102 -14.27 -0.55 -14.19
N LEU A 103 -14.87 0.43 -13.51
CA LEU A 103 -16.26 0.83 -13.71
C LEU A 103 -16.30 2.25 -14.27
N SER A 104 -16.93 2.40 -15.42
CA SER A 104 -17.19 3.69 -16.06
C SER A 104 -18.69 3.95 -16.05
N ILE A 105 -19.07 5.13 -15.57
CA ILE A 105 -20.42 5.64 -15.70
C ILE A 105 -20.46 6.46 -16.97
N VAL A 106 -21.54 6.31 -17.73
CA VAL A 106 -21.75 6.96 -19.02
C VAL A 106 -23.09 7.72 -18.94
N THR A 107 -23.06 9.02 -19.15
CA THR A 107 -24.19 9.93 -18.93
C THR A 107 -24.51 10.69 -20.22
N GLY A 108 -25.68 10.44 -20.78
CA GLY A 108 -26.18 11.15 -21.95
C GLY A 108 -26.90 12.46 -21.59
N PRO A 109 -27.20 13.29 -22.60
CA PRO A 109 -27.98 14.51 -22.43
C PRO A 109 -29.30 14.24 -21.70
N ARG A 110 -29.82 15.22 -20.95
CA ARG A 110 -31.07 15.05 -20.17
C ARG A 110 -32.30 14.66 -20.99
N TYR A 111 -32.28 14.90 -22.29
CA TYR A 111 -33.35 14.55 -23.24
C TYR A 111 -33.11 13.21 -23.95
N ALA A 112 -32.05 12.47 -23.61
CA ALA A 112 -31.74 11.18 -24.20
C ALA A 112 -32.69 10.09 -23.70
N THR A 113 -33.17 9.27 -24.64
CA THR A 113 -33.92 8.04 -24.36
C THR A 113 -32.97 6.88 -24.07
N SER A 114 -33.51 5.76 -23.58
CA SER A 114 -32.74 4.52 -23.42
C SER A 114 -32.10 4.07 -24.74
N ASP A 115 -32.85 4.12 -25.85
CA ASP A 115 -32.37 3.73 -27.18
C ASP A 115 -31.22 4.61 -27.66
N TYR A 116 -31.28 5.91 -27.37
CA TYR A 116 -30.20 6.84 -27.67
C TYR A 116 -28.93 6.41 -26.94
N THR A 117 -29.03 6.23 -25.61
CA THR A 117 -27.89 5.85 -24.77
C THR A 117 -27.33 4.47 -25.15
N GLU A 118 -28.20 3.51 -25.48
CA GLU A 118 -27.82 2.17 -25.95
C GLU A 118 -27.01 2.20 -27.25
N THR A 119 -27.38 3.08 -28.18
CA THR A 119 -26.67 3.21 -29.46
C THR A 119 -25.21 3.62 -29.27
N TYR A 120 -24.91 4.50 -28.32
CA TYR A 120 -23.53 4.92 -28.02
C TYR A 120 -22.79 3.90 -27.17
N VAL A 121 -23.46 3.29 -26.18
CA VAL A 121 -22.86 2.26 -25.34
C VAL A 121 -22.43 1.04 -26.15
N ASN A 122 -23.20 0.66 -27.17
CA ASN A 122 -22.87 -0.44 -28.08
C ASN A 122 -21.64 -0.16 -28.98
N GLN A 123 -21.18 1.09 -29.08
CA GLN A 123 -19.94 1.42 -29.79
C GLN A 123 -18.69 1.22 -28.92
N ILE A 124 -18.84 1.26 -27.59
CA ILE A 124 -17.73 1.17 -26.63
C ILE A 124 -16.93 -0.14 -26.76
N PRO A 125 -17.56 -1.33 -26.88
CA PRO A 125 -16.80 -2.56 -27.11
C PRO A 125 -15.90 -2.52 -28.34
N GLY A 126 -16.30 -1.79 -29.39
CA GLY A 126 -15.48 -1.61 -30.60
C GLY A 126 -14.17 -0.87 -30.34
N LEU A 127 -14.14 0.05 -29.36
CA LEU A 127 -13.01 0.93 -29.07
C LEU A 127 -11.98 0.34 -28.10
N VAL A 128 -12.39 -0.71 -27.37
CA VAL A 128 -11.60 -1.35 -26.30
C VAL A 128 -11.19 -2.79 -26.68
N ARG A 129 -11.71 -3.30 -27.81
CA ARG A 129 -11.45 -4.66 -28.32
C ARG A 129 -9.99 -4.97 -28.62
N ASP A 130 -9.19 -3.95 -28.91
CA ASP A 130 -7.76 -4.05 -29.18
C ASP A 130 -6.89 -4.12 -27.92
N ILE A 131 -7.48 -3.98 -26.73
CA ILE A 131 -6.78 -4.05 -25.44
C ILE A 131 -6.73 -5.52 -24.97
N PRO A 132 -5.58 -6.22 -25.10
CA PRO A 132 -5.48 -7.65 -24.76
C PRO A 132 -5.60 -7.93 -23.25
N GLU A 133 -5.46 -6.92 -22.41
CA GLU A 133 -5.58 -7.03 -20.94
C GLU A 133 -7.04 -7.09 -20.45
N THR A 134 -8.01 -6.78 -21.30
CA THR A 134 -9.45 -6.87 -20.97
C THR A 134 -9.95 -8.30 -21.13
N ARG A 135 -10.44 -8.91 -20.05
CA ARG A 135 -10.99 -10.27 -20.03
C ARG A 135 -12.47 -10.31 -20.40
N ALA A 136 -13.25 -9.39 -19.84
CA ALA A 136 -14.68 -9.30 -20.09
C ALA A 136 -15.14 -7.85 -20.00
N GLN A 137 -16.15 -7.52 -20.79
CA GLN A 137 -16.83 -6.24 -20.74
C GLN A 137 -18.32 -6.49 -20.56
N PHE A 138 -18.94 -5.68 -19.72
CA PHE A 138 -20.39 -5.69 -19.53
C PHE A 138 -20.90 -4.25 -19.54
N SER A 139 -22.10 -4.07 -20.06
CA SER A 139 -22.76 -2.77 -20.12
C SER A 139 -24.24 -2.90 -19.79
N ALA A 140 -24.76 -1.94 -19.04
CA ALA A 140 -26.18 -1.85 -18.69
C ALA A 140 -26.67 -0.43 -18.92
N VAL A 141 -27.74 -0.28 -19.70
CA VAL A 141 -28.43 0.99 -19.96
C VAL A 141 -29.60 1.13 -18.99
N ALA A 142 -30.04 2.37 -18.73
CA ALA A 142 -31.06 2.70 -17.73
C ALA A 142 -30.66 2.33 -16.29
N PHE A 143 -29.36 2.36 -16.00
CA PHE A 143 -28.82 2.04 -14.68
C PHE A 143 -29.31 3.06 -13.64
N GLY A 144 -29.91 2.58 -12.54
CA GLY A 144 -30.48 3.45 -11.50
C GLY A 144 -31.81 4.13 -11.85
N GLY A 145 -32.48 3.71 -12.93
CA GLY A 145 -33.79 4.25 -13.35
C GLY A 145 -33.72 5.53 -14.19
N ALA A 146 -32.52 6.01 -14.52
CA ALA A 146 -32.31 7.16 -15.40
C ALA A 146 -32.15 6.69 -16.84
N THR A 147 -33.07 7.07 -17.75
CA THR A 147 -33.03 6.64 -19.16
C THR A 147 -31.82 7.16 -19.95
N ASN A 148 -31.19 8.21 -19.46
CA ASN A 148 -29.97 8.80 -20.01
C ASN A 148 -28.69 8.29 -19.32
N GLY A 149 -28.79 7.32 -18.40
CA GLY A 149 -27.65 6.76 -17.68
C GLY A 149 -27.31 5.35 -18.16
N ALA A 150 -26.02 5.08 -18.31
CA ALA A 150 -25.49 3.76 -18.57
C ALA A 150 -24.25 3.48 -17.71
N PHE A 151 -23.99 2.19 -17.53
CA PHE A 151 -22.90 1.67 -16.73
C PHE A 151 -22.10 0.69 -17.58
N VAL A 152 -20.78 0.86 -17.64
CA VAL A 152 -19.88 -0.02 -18.39
C VAL A 152 -18.78 -0.50 -17.46
N GLY A 153 -18.67 -1.81 -17.29
CA GLY A 153 -17.61 -2.43 -16.53
C GLY A 153 -16.64 -3.19 -17.41
N PHE A 154 -15.36 -3.08 -17.08
CA PHE A 154 -14.27 -3.81 -17.70
C PHE A 154 -13.61 -4.67 -16.62
N ALA A 155 -13.61 -5.99 -16.81
CA ALA A 155 -12.85 -6.91 -15.98
C ALA A 155 -11.51 -7.18 -16.67
N PHE A 156 -10.41 -6.94 -15.96
CA PHE A 156 -9.06 -7.16 -16.45
C PHE A 156 -8.60 -8.60 -16.20
N LYS A 157 -7.53 -9.01 -16.89
CA LYS A 157 -6.78 -10.23 -16.58
C LYS A 157 -6.03 -10.10 -15.26
N ASP A 158 -5.60 -11.24 -14.71
CA ASP A 158 -4.80 -11.27 -13.50
C ASP A 158 -3.52 -10.45 -13.64
N TRP A 159 -3.06 -9.89 -12.53
CA TRP A 159 -1.84 -9.07 -12.43
C TRP A 159 -0.59 -9.77 -12.99
N ALA A 160 -0.51 -11.09 -12.92
CA ALA A 160 0.59 -11.86 -13.50
C ALA A 160 0.59 -11.89 -15.04
N GLU A 161 -0.55 -11.66 -15.69
CA GLU A 161 -0.72 -11.77 -17.14
C GLU A 161 -0.69 -10.42 -17.86
N ARG A 162 -0.49 -9.32 -17.13
CA ARG A 162 -0.49 -7.95 -17.67
C ARG A 162 0.81 -7.23 -17.37
N THR A 163 1.31 -6.49 -18.36
CA THR A 163 2.49 -5.64 -18.23
C THR A 163 2.15 -4.23 -17.74
N ARG A 164 0.89 -3.78 -17.95
CA ARG A 164 0.41 -2.45 -17.55
C ARG A 164 -0.33 -2.50 -16.22
N SER A 165 -0.18 -1.45 -15.42
CA SER A 165 -0.96 -1.25 -14.19
C SER A 165 -2.42 -0.93 -14.53
N SER A 166 -3.36 -1.18 -13.60
CA SER A 166 -4.77 -0.83 -13.86
C SER A 166 -4.99 0.67 -13.99
N LYS A 167 -4.12 1.49 -13.39
CA LYS A 167 -4.16 2.95 -13.56
C LYS A 167 -3.83 3.37 -15.00
N GLU A 168 -2.79 2.80 -15.59
CA GLU A 168 -2.43 3.07 -16.99
C GLU A 168 -3.51 2.59 -17.96
N ILE A 169 -4.12 1.43 -17.68
CA ILE A 169 -5.22 0.89 -18.48
C ILE A 169 -6.47 1.78 -18.33
N GLN A 170 -6.75 2.28 -17.13
CA GLN A 170 -7.84 3.21 -16.87
C GLN A 170 -7.65 4.52 -17.63
N GLU A 171 -6.46 5.12 -17.58
CA GLU A 171 -6.15 6.35 -18.32
C GLU A 171 -6.29 6.16 -19.85
N ASP A 172 -5.86 5.02 -20.39
CA ASP A 172 -6.01 4.66 -21.81
C ASP A 172 -7.50 4.48 -22.20
N ILE A 173 -8.27 3.74 -21.40
CA ILE A 173 -9.70 3.53 -21.63
C ILE A 173 -10.46 4.87 -21.54
N THR A 174 -10.24 5.67 -20.50
CA THR A 174 -10.88 6.99 -20.35
C THR A 174 -10.54 7.91 -21.53
N GLY A 175 -9.28 7.94 -21.99
CA GLY A 175 -8.86 8.72 -23.14
C GLY A 175 -9.51 8.28 -24.47
N ARG A 176 -9.84 6.98 -24.61
CA ARG A 176 -10.55 6.44 -25.77
C ARG A 176 -12.06 6.72 -25.71
N LEU A 177 -12.66 6.57 -24.53
CA LEU A 177 -14.08 6.82 -24.30
C LEU A 177 -14.43 8.31 -24.51
N ALA A 178 -13.53 9.23 -24.14
CA ALA A 178 -13.70 10.66 -24.37
C ALA A 178 -13.86 11.05 -25.86
N LYS A 179 -13.57 10.14 -26.81
CA LYS A 179 -13.77 10.37 -28.24
C LYS A 179 -15.18 10.06 -28.72
N VAL A 180 -16.03 9.43 -27.89
CA VAL A 180 -17.42 9.14 -28.21
C VAL A 180 -18.25 10.41 -28.01
N ALA A 181 -18.37 11.21 -29.06
CA ALA A 181 -19.13 12.46 -29.04
C ALA A 181 -20.64 12.19 -28.89
N GLY A 182 -21.16 12.34 -27.67
CA GLY A 182 -22.59 12.23 -27.36
C GLY A 182 -22.92 11.82 -25.93
N VAL A 183 -21.94 11.39 -25.15
CA VAL A 183 -22.11 10.86 -23.79
C VAL A 183 -20.86 11.16 -22.95
N GLU A 184 -21.04 11.54 -21.68
CA GLU A 184 -19.96 11.89 -20.73
C GLU A 184 -19.67 10.79 -19.71
#